data_AF-A0A8T5MAF3-F1
#
_entry.id   AF-A0A8T5MAF3-F1
#
_cell.length_a   1.000
_cell.length_b   1.000
_cell.length_c   1.000
_cell.angle_alpha   90.00
_cell.angle_beta   90.00
_cell.angle_gamma   90.00
#
_symmetry.space_group_name_H-M   'P 1'
#
loop_
_entity.id
_entity.type
_entity.pdbx_description
1 polymer ?
#
loop_
_entity_poly.entity_id
_entity_poly.type
_entity_poly.pdbx_seq_one_letter_code
_entity_poly.pdbx_strand_id
1 'polypeptide(L)' 'MAIAKVFGKEEVYKCEKCDHTWMKRRDERPLICPKCKTARWNKLKKK' A
#
# COMPACT_ATOMS: atom_id res chain seq x y z
N MET A 1 19.89 -9.90 27.46
CA MET A 1 19.95 -9.18 26.16
C MET A 1 18.88 -9.77 25.25
N ALA A 2 17.77 -9.07 25.04
CA ALA A 2 16.74 -9.49 24.10
C ALA A 2 16.20 -8.24 23.39
N ILE A 3 16.79 -7.92 22.24
CA ILE A 3 16.24 -6.88 21.35
C ILE A 3 15.04 -7.50 20.63
N ALA A 4 13.83 -7.19 21.10
CA ALA A 4 12.60 -7.54 20.43
C ALA A 4 12.55 -6.79 19.08
N LYS A 5 12.72 -7.54 17.98
CA LYS A 5 12.51 -7.04 16.62
C LYS A 5 11.02 -6.73 16.45
N VAL A 6 10.64 -5.48 16.66
CA VAL A 6 9.34 -4.94 16.26
C VAL A 6 9.24 -4.98 14.74
N PHE A 7 8.68 -6.06 14.20
CA PHE A 7 8.31 -6.16 12.79
C PHE A 7 7.15 -5.20 12.52
N GLY A 8 7.48 -3.95 12.16
CA GLY A 8 6.52 -3.02 11.58
C GLY A 8 6.01 -3.60 10.26
N LYS A 9 4.69 -3.79 10.15
CA LYS A 9 4.04 -4.16 8.89
C LYS A 9 4.09 -2.95 7.94
N GLU A 10 5.17 -2.85 7.18
CA GLU A 10 5.30 -1.90 6.09
C GLU A 10 4.54 -2.42 4.87
N GLU A 11 3.23 -2.14 4.81
CA GLU A 11 2.42 -2.45 3.64
C GLU A 11 2.70 -1.43 2.53
N VAL A 12 3.45 -1.87 1.52
CA VAL A 12 3.69 -1.11 0.28
C VAL A 12 2.54 -1.38 -0.69
N TYR A 13 1.91 -0.30 -1.16
CA TYR A 13 0.87 -0.35 -2.17
C TYR A 13 1.43 0.01 -3.53
N LYS A 14 1.09 -0.80 -4.53
CA LYS A 14 1.45 -0.56 -5.94
C LYS A 14 0.19 -0.26 -6.74
N CYS A 15 0.20 0.81 -7.52
CA CYS A 15 -0.86 1.09 -8.48
C CYS A 15 -0.59 0.38 -9.80
N GLU A 16 -1.55 -0.41 -10.27
CA GLU A 16 -1.47 -1.10 -11.57
C GLU A 16 -1.60 -0.16 -12.79
N LYS A 17 -2.11 1.06 -12.60
CA LYS A 17 -2.26 2.02 -13.71
C LYS A 17 -1.03 2.84 -14.02
N CYS A 18 -0.32 3.32 -12.99
CA CYS A 18 0.77 4.28 -13.14
C CYS A 18 2.11 3.76 -12.59
N ASP A 19 2.13 2.49 -12.19
CA ASP A 19 3.25 1.78 -11.54
C ASP A 19 3.79 2.47 -10.29
N HIS A 20 3.04 3.41 -9.72
CA HIS A 20 3.49 4.13 -8.54
C HIS A 20 3.38 3.24 -7.31
N THR A 21 4.47 3.14 -6.56
CA THR A 21 4.53 2.49 -5.25
C THR A 21 4.55 3.53 -4.14
N TRP A 22 3.70 3.36 -3.13
CA TRP A 22 3.72 4.19 -1.93
C TRP A 22 3.50 3.37 -0.67
N MET A 23 4.04 3.84 0.44
CA MET A 23 3.92 3.21 1.74
C MET A 23 2.74 3.83 2.50
N LYS A 24 1.89 2.99 3.09
CA LYS A 24 0.83 3.50 3.96
C LYS A 24 1.44 3.98 5.28
N ARG A 25 1.19 5.24 5.62
CA ARG A 25 1.60 5.83 6.90
C ARG A 25 0.61 5.52 8.03
N ARG A 26 -0.61 5.09 7.68
CA ARG A 26 -1.70 4.75 8.61
C ARG A 26 -2.22 3.37 8.24
N ASP A 27 -2.85 2.69 9.20
CA ASP A 27 -3.45 1.36 8.97
C ASP A 27 -4.58 1.37 7.92
N GLU A 28 -5.11 2.56 7.62
CA GLU A 28 -6.17 2.78 6.63
C GLU A 28 -5.71 2.45 5.20
N ARG A 29 -6.51 1.64 4.50
CA ARG A 29 -6.25 1.26 3.10
C ARG A 29 -6.55 2.47 2.19
N PRO A 30 -5.64 2.85 1.28
CA PRO A 30 -5.89 3.95 0.38
C PRO A 30 -7.08 3.63 -0.51
N LEU A 31 -8.08 4.50 -0.57
CA LEU A 31 -9.18 4.32 -1.53
C LEU A 31 -8.74 4.70 -2.94
N ILE A 32 -7.71 5.54 -3.05
CA ILE A 32 -7.30 6.21 -4.29
C ILE A 32 -5.76 6.25 -4.38
N CYS A 33 -5.20 6.10 -5.59
CA CYS A 33 -3.77 6.30 -5.82
C CYS A 33 -3.39 7.79 -5.71
N PRO A 34 -2.34 8.17 -4.95
CA PRO A 34 -1.94 9.57 -4.79
C PRO A 34 -1.40 10.22 -6.07
N LYS A 35 -0.86 9.42 -7.01
CA LYS A 35 -0.26 9.93 -8.24
C LYS A 35 -1.28 10.18 -9.35
N CYS A 36 -2.13 9.20 -9.66
CA CYS A 36 -3.09 9.29 -10.77
C CYS A 36 -4.53 9.55 -10.32
N LYS A 37 -4.77 9.65 -9.00
CA LYS A 37 -6.09 9.85 -8.39
C LYS A 37 -7.13 8.79 -8.81
N THR A 38 -6.69 7.61 -9.21
CA THR A 38 -7.59 6.52 -9.59
C THR A 38 -8.04 5.72 -8.37
N ALA A 39 -9.35 5.52 -8.19
CA ALA A 39 -9.90 4.66 -7.15
C ALA A 39 -9.63 3.16 -7.43
N ARG A 40 -9.43 2.79 -8.70
CA ARG A 40 -9.14 1.43 -9.15
C ARG A 40 -7.64 1.14 -9.18
N TRP A 41 -6.91 1.53 -8.15
CA TRP A 41 -5.45 1.36 -8.12
C TRP A 41 -5.03 -0.06 -7.72
N ASN A 42 -5.87 -0.74 -6.93
CA ASN A 42 -5.69 -2.10 -6.42
C ASN A 42 -7.01 -2.88 -6.48
N LYS A 43 -7.62 -2.93 -7.67
CA LYS A 43 -8.64 -3.97 -7.89
C LYS A 43 -7.90 -5.28 -8.08
N LEU A 44 -7.56 -5.93 -6.97
CA LEU A 44 -7.20 -7.35 -6.95
C LEU A 44 -8.25 -8.08 -7.78
N LYS A 45 -7.87 -8.55 -8.97
CA LYS A 45 -8.69 -9.50 -9.70
C LYS A 45 -8.77 -10.74 -8.80
N LYS A 46 -9.85 -10.88 -8.02
CA LYS A 46 -10.22 -12.19 -7.48
C LYS A 46 -10.52 -13.06 -8.70
N LYS A 47 -9.64 -14.03 -8.97
CA LYS A 47 -9.89 -15.09 -9.94
C LYS A 47 -10.60 -16.23 -9.22
#